data_AF-A0A443JD51-F1
#
_entry.id   AF-A0A443JD51-F1
#
_cell.length_a   1.000
_cell.length_b   1.000
_cell.length_c   1.000
_cell.angle_alpha   90.00
_cell.angle_beta   90.00
_cell.angle_gamma   90.00
#
_symmetry.space_group_name_H-M   'P 1'
#
loop_
_entity.id
_entity.type
_entity.pdbx_description
1 polymer ?
#
loop_
_entity_poly.entity_id
_entity_poly.type
_entity_poly.pdbx_seq_one_letter_code
_entity_poly.pdbx_strand_id
1 'polypeptide(L)'
;MNRFVHMQASAAGWLGVEWGSIGLVFVVGLVATLLIVGLYTAGIRLLAVGAPDIQVAGDGDPEGADAVVTDRIRPRPMASTIGGLACFAGFAAAVLVGVYLVIPAFHGH
;
A
#
# COMPACT_ATOMS: atom_id res chain seq x y z
N MET A 1 -0.94 38.74 34.05
CA MET A 1 -1.33 37.99 32.84
C MET A 1 -0.06 37.36 32.28
N ASN A 2 0.21 36.05 32.38
CA ASN A 2 -0.58 34.93 31.84
C ASN A 2 -0.38 33.65 32.65
N ARG A 3 -1.51 33.08 33.10
CA ARG A 3 -1.60 31.73 33.66
C ARG A 3 -1.89 30.80 32.47
N PHE A 4 -0.86 30.27 31.82
CA PHE A 4 -1.04 29.14 30.89
C PHE A 4 -1.28 27.90 31.72
N VAL A 5 -2.53 27.73 32.14
CA VAL A 5 -3.08 26.47 32.62
C VAL A 5 -3.16 25.56 31.38
N HIS A 6 -2.03 24.95 31.01
CA HIS A 6 -2.14 23.67 30.34
C HIS A 6 -2.59 22.70 31.43
N MET A 7 -3.85 22.28 31.35
CA MET A 7 -4.30 21.06 32.00
C MET A 7 -3.39 19.94 31.49
N GLN A 8 -2.31 19.66 32.24
CA GLN A 8 -1.73 18.33 32.26
C GLN A 8 -2.84 17.42 32.77
N ALA A 9 -3.60 16.86 31.83
CA ALA A 9 -4.25 15.60 32.09
C ALA A 9 -3.13 14.68 32.57
N SER A 10 -3.18 14.34 33.85
CA SER A 10 -2.26 13.44 34.50
C SER A 10 -2.33 12.09 33.80
N ALA A 11 -1.46 11.89 32.82
CA ALA A 11 -1.14 10.60 32.26
C ALA A 11 -0.41 9.80 33.34
N ALA A 12 -1.18 9.16 34.21
CA ALA A 12 -0.66 8.10 35.06
C ALA A 12 -0.45 6.85 34.17
N GLY A 13 0.60 6.87 33.36
CA GLY A 13 1.07 5.71 32.61
C GLY A 13 1.63 4.68 33.59
N TRP A 14 0.92 3.57 33.77
CA TRP A 14 1.21 2.51 34.75
C TRP A 14 2.61 1.87 34.62
N LEU A 15 3.30 2.06 33.48
CA LEU A 15 4.67 1.61 33.21
C LEU A 15 5.58 2.71 32.62
N GLY A 16 5.19 3.98 32.72
CA GLY A 16 5.82 5.07 31.96
C GLY A 16 5.48 5.07 30.47
N VAL A 17 4.59 4.15 30.05
CA VAL A 17 4.06 4.10 28.69
C VAL A 17 2.77 4.89 28.62
N GLU A 18 2.73 5.84 27.68
CA GLU A 18 1.52 6.56 27.33
C GLU A 18 0.60 5.64 26.52
N TRP A 19 -0.47 5.14 27.14
CA TRP A 19 -1.44 4.24 26.49
C TRP A 19 -2.03 4.84 25.21
N GLY A 20 -2.17 6.16 25.15
CA GLY A 20 -2.58 6.87 23.93
C GLY A 20 -1.59 6.70 22.76
N SER A 21 -0.29 6.62 23.05
CA SER A 21 0.75 6.42 22.03
C SER A 21 0.70 5.01 21.43
N ILE A 22 0.45 3.99 22.27
CA ILE A 22 0.25 2.62 21.80
C ILE A 22 -0.94 2.56 20.83
N GLY A 23 -2.08 3.15 21.24
CA GLY A 23 -3.27 3.20 20.40
C GLY A 23 -3.02 3.91 19.07
N LEU A 24 -2.30 5.02 19.08
CA LEU A 24 -1.95 5.77 17.87
C LEU A 24 -1.08 4.95 16.91
N VAL A 25 -0.01 4.32 17.39
CA VAL A 25 0.87 3.48 16.56
C VAL A 25 0.10 2.30 15.98
N PHE A 26 -0.78 1.67 16.75
CA PHE A 26 -1.64 0.60 16.28
C PHE A 26 -2.53 1.06 15.11
N VAL A 27 -3.23 2.19 15.26
CA VAL A 27 -4.12 2.72 14.21
C VAL A 27 -3.32 3.13 12.97
N VAL A 28 -2.21 3.84 13.15
CA VAL A 28 -1.34 4.28 12.04
C VAL A 28 -0.78 3.07 11.30
N GLY A 29 -0.27 2.07 12.02
CA GLY A 29 0.24 0.84 11.42
C GLY A 29 -0.84 0.06 10.67
N LEU A 30 -2.04 -0.06 11.23
CA LEU A 30 -3.17 -0.73 10.60
C LEU A 30 -3.61 -0.01 9.32
N VAL A 31 -3.79 1.31 9.38
CA VAL A 31 -4.18 2.13 8.22
C VAL A 31 -3.09 2.07 7.15
N ALA A 32 -1.81 2.23 7.51
CA ALA A 32 -0.70 2.13 6.58
C ALA A 32 -0.67 0.75 5.90
N THR A 33 -0.85 -0.33 6.67
CA THR A 33 -0.89 -1.70 6.14
C THR A 33 -2.03 -1.88 5.15
N LEU A 34 -3.25 -1.47 5.52
CA LEU A 34 -4.42 -1.58 4.64
C LEU A 34 -4.26 -0.77 3.35
N LEU A 35 -3.71 0.45 3.44
CA LEU A 35 -3.44 1.28 2.27
C LEU A 35 -2.40 0.64 1.36
N ILE A 36 -1.27 0.19 1.92
CA ILE A 36 -0.20 -0.45 1.14
C ILE A 36 -0.70 -1.71 0.43
N VAL A 37 -1.34 -2.62 1.19
CA VAL A 37 -1.87 -3.87 0.64
C VAL A 37 -3.00 -3.58 -0.38
N GLY A 38 -3.87 -2.62 -0.09
CA GLY A 38 -4.94 -2.19 -0.99
C GLY A 38 -4.42 -1.64 -2.32
N LEU A 39 -3.47 -0.69 -2.28
CA LEU A 39 -2.86 -0.13 -3.49
C LEU A 39 -2.09 -1.22 -4.27
N TYR A 40 -1.36 -2.09 -3.59
CA TYR A 40 -0.61 -3.15 -4.24
C TYR A 40 -1.54 -4.16 -4.93
N THR A 41 -2.54 -4.68 -4.20
CA THR A 41 -3.50 -5.64 -4.75
C THR A 41 -4.33 -5.04 -5.87
N ALA A 42 -4.80 -3.80 -5.74
CA ALA A 42 -5.48 -3.07 -6.80
C ALA A 42 -4.57 -2.84 -8.01
N GLY A 43 -3.30 -2.47 -7.79
CA GLY A 43 -2.30 -2.29 -8.83
C GLY A 43 -2.06 -3.57 -9.62
N ILE A 44 -1.82 -4.71 -8.95
CA ILE A 44 -1.70 -6.02 -9.60
C ILE A 44 -2.99 -6.41 -10.30
N ARG A 45 -4.16 -6.15 -9.71
CA ARG A 45 -5.45 -6.50 -10.33
C ARG A 45 -5.70 -5.71 -11.60
N LEU A 46 -5.44 -4.40 -11.58
CA LEU A 46 -5.49 -3.55 -12.77
C LEU A 46 -4.44 -4.00 -13.78
N LEU A 47 -3.24 -4.37 -13.32
CA LEU A 47 -2.22 -4.86 -14.22
C LEU A 47 -2.53 -6.24 -14.82
N ALA A 48 -3.34 -7.05 -14.16
CA ALA A 48 -3.83 -8.31 -14.68
C ALA A 48 -4.95 -8.11 -15.71
N VAL A 49 -5.62 -6.94 -15.75
CA VAL A 49 -6.66 -6.67 -16.74
C VAL A 49 -6.07 -6.73 -18.14
N GLY A 50 -6.59 -7.71 -18.88
CA GLY A 50 -6.21 -8.01 -20.24
C GLY A 50 -5.02 -8.96 -20.39
N ALA A 51 -4.46 -9.58 -19.35
CA ALA A 51 -3.38 -10.56 -19.50
C ALA A 51 -3.62 -11.54 -20.69
N PRO A 52 -2.56 -11.94 -21.44
CA PRO A 52 -2.72 -12.83 -22.59
C PRO A 52 -3.49 -14.10 -22.21
N ASP A 53 -4.35 -14.57 -23.11
CA ASP A 53 -5.16 -15.75 -22.85
C ASP A 53 -4.26 -17.01 -22.95
N ILE A 54 -4.29 -17.83 -21.90
CA ILE A 54 -3.66 -19.15 -21.91
C ILE A 54 -4.65 -20.11 -22.56
N GLN A 55 -4.27 -20.70 -23.70
CA GLN A 55 -5.04 -21.77 -24.31
C GLN A 55 -4.49 -23.12 -23.88
N VAL A 56 -5.40 -24.01 -23.49
CA VAL A 56 -5.11 -25.41 -23.18
C VAL A 56 -6.07 -26.28 -23.97
N ALA A 57 -5.59 -27.41 -24.46
CA ALA A 57 -6.44 -28.36 -25.16
C ALA A 57 -7.36 -29.09 -24.14
N GLY A 58 -8.67 -28.85 -24.23
CA GLY A 58 -9.68 -29.59 -23.46
C GLY A 58 -9.62 -29.34 -21.95
N ASP A 59 -9.49 -30.42 -21.17
CA ASP A 59 -9.40 -30.47 -19.69
C ASP A 59 -8.00 -30.09 -19.15
N GLY A 60 -7.00 -29.96 -20.04
CA GLY A 60 -5.60 -29.88 -19.64
C GLY A 60 -5.27 -28.76 -18.64
N ASP A 61 -4.15 -28.97 -17.94
CA ASP A 61 -3.64 -28.05 -16.92
C ASP A 61 -3.13 -26.74 -17.55
N PRO A 62 -3.67 -25.55 -17.17
CA PRO A 62 -3.18 -24.26 -17.65
C PRO A 62 -1.75 -23.92 -17.21
N GLU A 63 -1.18 -24.66 -16.25
CA GLU A 63 0.21 -24.54 -15.82
C GLU A 63 1.08 -25.71 -16.35
N GLY A 64 0.49 -26.61 -17.14
CA GLY A 64 1.13 -27.80 -17.71
C GLY A 64 1.98 -27.53 -18.95
N ALA A 65 2.74 -28.54 -19.39
CA ALA A 65 3.61 -28.45 -20.56
C ALA A 65 2.88 -28.17 -21.88
N ASP A 66 1.57 -28.41 -21.89
CA ASP A 66 0.70 -28.28 -23.06
C ASP A 66 0.07 -26.89 -23.17
N ALA A 67 0.28 -26.02 -22.16
CA ALA A 67 -0.25 -24.68 -22.11
C ALA A 67 0.47 -23.77 -23.13
N VAL A 68 -0.30 -23.20 -24.07
CA VAL A 68 0.23 -22.28 -25.08
C VAL A 68 -0.25 -20.87 -24.75
N VAL A 69 0.70 -19.96 -24.54
CA VAL A 69 0.40 -18.53 -24.41
C VAL A 69 0.05 -18.01 -25.80
N THR A 70 -1.22 -17.65 -25.99
CA THR A 70 -1.68 -17.07 -27.25
C THR A 70 -1.66 -15.55 -27.18
N ASP A 71 -1.39 -14.92 -28.32
CA ASP A 71 -1.43 -13.47 -28.40
C ASP A 71 -2.84 -12.94 -28.13
N ARG A 72 -2.86 -11.76 -27.51
CA ARG A 72 -4.08 -11.14 -27.01
C ARG A 72 -4.99 -10.74 -28.17
N ILE A 73 -6.28 -11.12 -28.12
CA ILE A 73 -7.26 -10.75 -29.17
C ILE A 73 -7.63 -9.26 -29.10
N ARG A 74 -7.59 -8.64 -27.91
CA ARG A 74 -7.90 -7.20 -27.72
C ARG A 74 -6.72 -6.46 -27.09
N PRO A 75 -6.40 -5.22 -27.53
CA PRO A 75 -5.39 -4.41 -26.89
C PRO A 75 -5.69 -4.19 -25.40
N ARG A 76 -4.64 -4.14 -24.58
CA ARG A 76 -4.77 -3.79 -23.17
C ARG A 76 -5.43 -2.41 -23.01
N PRO A 77 -6.50 -2.25 -22.21
CA PRO A 77 -7.11 -0.94 -22.02
C PRO A 77 -6.13 -0.01 -21.30
N MET A 78 -5.86 1.17 -21.89
CA MET A 78 -4.91 2.15 -21.33
C MET A 78 -5.23 2.56 -19.88
N ALA A 79 -6.53 2.57 -19.53
CA ALA A 79 -6.98 2.84 -18.17
C ALA A 79 -6.41 1.87 -17.13
N SER A 80 -6.21 0.60 -17.50
CA SER A 80 -5.65 -0.42 -16.60
C SER A 80 -4.17 -0.17 -16.31
N THR A 81 -3.41 0.23 -17.34
CA THR A 81 -1.98 0.55 -17.20
C THR A 81 -1.78 1.82 -16.39
N ILE A 82 -2.55 2.88 -16.69
CA ILE A 82 -2.48 4.16 -15.97
C ILE A 82 -2.87 3.97 -14.51
N GLY A 83 -3.95 3.25 -14.23
CA GLY A 83 -4.41 2.99 -12.86
C GLY A 83 -3.41 2.12 -12.07
N GLY A 84 -2.84 1.09 -12.70
CA GLY A 84 -1.78 0.29 -12.11
C GLY A 84 -0.55 1.14 -11.76
N LEU A 85 -0.06 1.95 -12.71
CA LEU A 85 1.08 2.84 -12.51
C LEU A 85 0.80 3.86 -11.40
N ALA A 86 -0.40 4.43 -11.36
CA ALA A 86 -0.81 5.36 -10.32
C ALA A 86 -0.79 4.73 -8.91
N CYS A 87 -1.24 3.46 -8.77
CA CYS A 87 -1.13 2.73 -7.51
C CYS A 87 0.32 2.53 -7.07
N PHE A 88 1.21 2.10 -7.98
CA PHE A 88 2.62 1.94 -7.65
C PHE A 88 3.31 3.26 -7.32
N ALA A 89 3.02 4.32 -8.08
CA ALA A 89 3.55 5.66 -7.81
C ALA A 89 3.07 6.20 -6.46
N GLY A 90 1.78 6.02 -6.13
CA GLY A 90 1.21 6.41 -4.84
C GLY A 90 1.85 5.66 -3.66
N PHE A 91 2.05 4.35 -3.80
CA PHE A 91 2.76 3.53 -2.81
C PHE A 91 4.21 4.01 -2.62
N ALA A 92 4.95 4.18 -3.71
CA ALA A 92 6.33 4.66 -3.65
C ALA A 92 6.42 6.04 -3.00
N ALA A 93 5.51 6.97 -3.34
CA ALA A 93 5.45 8.29 -2.73
C ALA A 93 5.18 8.22 -1.23
N ALA A 94 4.23 7.38 -0.78
CA ALA A 94 3.94 7.19 0.63
C ALA A 94 5.17 6.66 1.41
N VAL A 95 5.88 5.68 0.84
CA VAL A 95 7.14 5.16 1.42
C VAL A 95 8.20 6.24 1.48
N LEU A 96 8.42 6.98 0.40
CA LEU A 96 9.43 8.07 0.36
C LEU A 96 9.12 9.16 1.39
N VAL A 97 7.86 9.53 1.56
CA VAL A 97 7.42 10.47 2.62
C VAL A 97 7.67 9.88 4.01
N GLY A 98 7.37 8.60 4.22
CA GLY A 98 7.66 7.93 5.49
C GLY A 98 9.16 7.92 5.82
N VAL A 99 10.00 7.56 4.84
CA VAL A 99 11.46 7.54 4.97
C VAL A 99 12.02 8.93 5.23
N TYR A 100 11.52 9.94 4.50
CA TYR A 100 11.84 11.34 4.75
C TYR A 100 11.60 11.67 6.22
N LEU A 101 10.37 11.48 6.71
CA LEU A 101 9.99 11.83 8.09
C LEU A 101 10.77 11.06 9.18
N VAL A 102 11.17 9.81 8.94
CA VAL A 102 11.94 9.02 9.92
C VAL A 102 13.38 9.52 10.04
N ILE A 103 14.00 9.97 8.95
CA ILE A 103 15.41 10.36 8.91
C ILE A 103 15.53 11.87 9.16
N PRO A 104 15.99 12.30 10.36
CA PRO A 104 16.03 13.74 10.70
C PRO A 104 16.94 14.56 9.77
N ALA A 105 17.94 13.92 9.15
CA ALA A 105 18.85 14.54 8.21
C ALA A 105 18.18 15.05 6.92
N PHE A 106 16.97 14.57 6.59
CA PHE A 106 16.27 14.98 5.37
C PHE A 106 15.29 16.14 5.56
N HIS A 107 14.84 16.45 6.79
CA HIS A 107 13.83 17.50 7.05
C HIS A 107 14.14 18.45 8.20
N GLY A 108 15.26 18.25 8.90
CA GLY A 108 15.67 19.06 10.05
C GLY A 108 16.49 20.31 9.73
N HIS A 109 16.27 20.96 8.58
CA HIS A 109 16.88 22.27 8.26
C HIS A 109 15.99 23.43 8.68
#